data_AF-A0A1G8D9D8-F1
#
_entry.id   AF-A0A1G8D9D8-F1
#
_cell.length_a   1.000
_cell.length_b   1.000
_cell.length_c   1.000
_cell.angle_alpha   90.00
_cell.angle_beta   90.00
_cell.angle_gamma   90.00
#
_symmetry.space_group_name_H-M   'P 1'
#
loop_
_entity.id
_entity.type
_entity.pdbx_description
1 polymer ?
#
loop_
_entity_poly.entity_id
_entity_poly.type
_entity_poly.pdbx_seq_one_letter_code
_entity_poly.pdbx_strand_id
1 'polypeptide(L)'
;MSFVVISKKKGELRTPDAARFKTIQSQSLDTWYHSINRTYWNRNYDRDVSSIFTHLVEVIGGMSSLASNKRKAGIEPERHIAKALAWWLTLCGKLGIKSVEEMVWDKFPHACPYCQQGVHNQDICSQKKAEGTGVSWETLAQLGKTKERPARLSAWQTMFQQIYPAGQTEEYGPSFARLTEELGELAEAVRIFKAEPGYILSEAADVFAWLMHIQNIRDTKQGVSASQRGNALEKVMSEAYPTGCPDCNQTVCACPPILPKTIGRIAHEVPKGRGSFGAEGRFMPPDKASKFFLLD
;
A
#
# COMPACT_ATOMS: atom_id res chain seq x y z
N MET A 1 -35.32 31.89 3.23
CA MET A 1 -34.76 30.83 2.35
C MET A 1 -34.69 29.54 3.16
N SER A 2 -35.60 28.62 2.89
CA SER A 2 -35.73 27.36 3.63
C SER A 2 -34.65 26.38 3.20
N PHE A 3 -33.84 25.91 4.15
CA PHE A 3 -32.86 24.86 3.92
C PHE A 3 -33.58 23.51 3.77
N VAL A 4 -33.54 22.96 2.56
CA VAL A 4 -33.98 21.58 2.31
C VAL A 4 -32.94 20.64 2.94
N VAL A 5 -33.32 20.01 4.05
CA VAL A 5 -32.56 18.91 4.65
C VAL A 5 -32.75 17.68 3.76
N ILE A 6 -31.81 17.44 2.86
CA ILE A 6 -31.75 16.18 2.10
C ILE A 6 -31.28 15.09 3.05
N SER A 7 -32.23 14.34 3.60
CA SER A 7 -31.97 13.11 4.34
C SER A 7 -31.33 12.08 3.39
N LYS A 8 -30.00 11.94 3.45
CA LYS A 8 -29.30 10.84 2.79
C LYS A 8 -29.57 9.56 3.58
N LYS A 9 -30.42 8.68 3.03
CA LYS A 9 -30.44 7.26 3.44
C LYS A 9 -28.99 6.76 3.39
N LYS A 10 -28.48 6.24 4.51
CA LYS A 10 -27.24 5.44 4.55
C LYS A 10 -27.45 4.31 3.53
N GLY A 11 -26.73 4.35 2.42
CA GLY A 11 -26.68 3.21 1.53
C GLY A 11 -26.05 2.06 2.30
N GLU A 12 -26.82 1.03 2.61
CA GLU A 12 -26.25 -0.26 2.99
C GLU A 12 -25.26 -0.65 1.89
N LEU A 13 -24.02 -0.98 2.27
CA LEU A 13 -23.09 -1.61 1.35
C LEU A 13 -23.79 -2.87 0.85
N ARG A 14 -24.23 -2.87 -0.42
CA ARG A 14 -24.72 -4.08 -1.06
C ARG A 14 -23.57 -5.06 -1.06
N THR A 15 -23.66 -6.07 -0.21
CA THR A 15 -22.76 -7.21 -0.24
C THR A 15 -22.82 -7.78 -1.65
N PRO A 16 -21.68 -7.96 -2.35
CA PRO A 16 -21.68 -8.62 -3.64
C PRO A 16 -22.38 -9.98 -3.51
N ASP A 17 -23.21 -10.37 -4.49
CA ASP A 17 -23.68 -11.75 -4.53
C ASP A 17 -22.48 -12.71 -4.62
N ALA A 18 -22.68 -13.96 -4.21
CA ALA A 18 -21.60 -14.94 -4.11
C ALA A 18 -20.88 -15.19 -5.45
N ALA A 19 -21.58 -15.03 -6.59
CA ALA A 19 -20.99 -15.19 -7.91
C ALA A 19 -20.06 -14.02 -8.26
N ARG A 20 -20.51 -12.79 -8.02
CA ARG A 20 -19.71 -11.57 -8.20
C ARG A 20 -18.49 -11.57 -7.29
N PHE A 21 -18.64 -12.06 -6.06
CA PHE A 21 -17.52 -12.20 -5.13
C PHE A 21 -16.44 -13.16 -5.67
N LYS A 22 -16.86 -14.31 -6.20
CA LYS A 22 -15.94 -15.29 -6.80
C LYS A 22 -15.22 -14.73 -8.03
N THR A 23 -15.91 -13.93 -8.86
CA THR A 23 -15.30 -13.24 -10.01
C THR A 23 -14.27 -12.20 -9.59
N ILE A 24 -14.53 -11.46 -8.51
CA ILE A 24 -13.59 -10.47 -7.98
C ILE A 24 -12.35 -11.15 -7.38
N GLN A 25 -12.52 -12.28 -6.68
CA GLN A 25 -11.40 -13.04 -6.12
C GLN A 25 -10.49 -13.64 -7.20
N SER A 26 -10.99 -13.94 -8.39
CA SER A 26 -10.16 -14.45 -9.49
C SER A 26 -9.43 -13.36 -10.30
N GLN A 27 -9.44 -12.11 -9.83
CA GLN A 27 -8.82 -11.00 -10.55
C GLN A 27 -7.30 -11.03 -10.47
N SER A 28 -6.67 -10.67 -11.59
CA SER A 28 -5.24 -10.41 -11.67
C SER A 28 -4.87 -9.16 -10.86
N LEU A 29 -3.59 -9.03 -10.49
CA LEU A 29 -3.12 -7.85 -9.75
C LEU A 29 -3.27 -6.57 -10.61
N ASP A 30 -3.08 -6.67 -11.92
CA ASP A 30 -3.35 -5.55 -12.85
C ASP A 30 -4.84 -5.21 -12.94
N THR A 31 -5.74 -6.19 -12.78
CA THR A 31 -7.17 -5.91 -12.72
C THR A 31 -7.53 -5.11 -11.46
N TRP A 32 -6.96 -5.47 -10.31
CA TRP A 32 -7.07 -4.68 -9.07
C TRP A 32 -6.52 -3.27 -9.25
N TYR A 33 -5.31 -3.18 -9.81
CA TYR A 33 -4.63 -1.93 -10.14
C TYR A 33 -5.52 -0.99 -10.96
N HIS A 34 -6.09 -1.48 -12.06
CA HIS A 34 -6.99 -0.70 -12.91
C HIS A 34 -8.29 -0.34 -12.19
N SER A 35 -8.91 -1.26 -11.47
CA SER A 35 -10.18 -1.02 -10.78
C SER A 35 -10.07 0.07 -9.71
N ILE A 36 -9.02 0.01 -8.90
CA ILE A 36 -8.75 0.98 -7.82
C ILE A 36 -8.42 2.35 -8.42
N ASN A 37 -7.54 2.41 -9.42
CA ASN A 37 -7.19 3.68 -10.05
C ASN A 37 -8.36 4.28 -10.79
N ARG A 38 -9.20 3.50 -11.47
CA ARG A 38 -10.46 3.98 -12.05
C ARG A 38 -11.39 4.55 -10.98
N THR A 39 -11.53 3.87 -9.86
CA THR A 39 -12.40 4.29 -8.75
C THR A 39 -11.98 5.65 -8.20
N TYR A 40 -10.68 5.87 -8.01
CA TYR A 40 -10.18 7.08 -7.36
C TYR A 40 -9.57 8.11 -8.32
N TRP A 41 -9.60 7.87 -9.64
CA TRP A 41 -8.95 8.71 -10.66
C TRP A 41 -9.24 10.20 -10.46
N ASN A 42 -10.52 10.58 -10.50
CA ASN A 42 -10.93 11.98 -10.37
C ASN A 42 -10.52 12.63 -9.04
N ARG A 43 -10.36 11.84 -7.97
CA ARG A 43 -9.98 12.36 -6.65
C ARG A 43 -8.49 12.55 -6.49
N ASN A 44 -7.73 11.79 -7.26
CA ASN A 44 -6.27 11.80 -7.25
C ASN A 44 -5.69 12.59 -8.42
N TYR A 45 -6.53 13.05 -9.36
CA TYR A 45 -6.12 13.81 -10.53
C TYR A 45 -5.32 15.07 -10.13
N ASP A 46 -5.88 15.90 -9.23
CA ASP A 46 -5.24 17.14 -8.77
C ASP A 46 -4.25 16.95 -7.61
N ARG A 47 -4.17 15.75 -7.03
CA ARG A 47 -3.21 15.46 -5.96
C ARG A 47 -1.83 15.24 -6.56
N ASP A 48 -0.79 15.80 -5.95
CA ASP A 48 0.57 15.46 -6.33
C ASP A 48 0.95 14.05 -5.83
N VAL A 49 2.03 13.49 -6.41
CA VAL A 49 2.52 12.15 -6.08
C VAL A 49 2.88 12.05 -4.59
N SER A 50 3.55 13.08 -4.05
CA SER A 50 3.99 13.10 -2.65
C SER A 50 2.81 13.09 -1.68
N SER A 51 1.69 13.74 -2.03
CA SER A 51 0.44 13.66 -1.26
C SER A 51 -0.13 12.24 -1.21
N ILE A 52 -0.10 11.51 -2.32
CA ILE A 52 -0.56 10.10 -2.35
C ILE A 52 0.40 9.21 -1.57
N PHE A 53 1.70 9.40 -1.75
CA PHE A 53 2.73 8.70 -0.99
C PHE A 53 2.60 8.93 0.52
N THR A 54 2.40 10.18 0.95
CA THR A 54 2.20 10.52 2.38
C THR A 54 0.97 9.82 2.94
N HIS A 55 -0.10 9.67 2.15
CA HIS A 55 -1.26 8.91 2.59
C HIS A 55 -1.00 7.40 2.64
N LEU A 56 -0.18 6.84 1.74
CA LEU A 56 0.30 5.46 1.88
C LEU A 56 1.06 5.27 3.20
N VAL A 57 1.96 6.20 3.55
CA VAL A 57 2.68 6.20 4.83
C VAL A 57 1.71 6.29 6.02
N GLU A 58 0.69 7.16 5.97
CA GLU A 58 -0.38 7.23 6.99
C GLU A 58 -1.04 5.85 7.20
N VAL A 59 -1.41 5.19 6.10
CA VAL A 59 -2.10 3.89 6.13
C VAL A 59 -1.22 2.79 6.69
N ILE A 60 0.04 2.71 6.23
CA ILE A 60 1.02 1.74 6.75
C ILE A 60 1.33 2.02 8.22
N GLY A 61 1.39 3.29 8.64
CA GLY A 61 1.52 3.67 10.05
C GLY A 61 0.43 3.07 10.95
N GLY A 62 -0.78 2.86 10.44
CA GLY A 62 -1.86 2.15 11.14
C GLY A 62 -1.56 0.68 11.44
N MET A 63 -0.69 0.05 10.65
CA MET A 63 -0.22 -1.33 10.87
C MET A 63 0.73 -1.45 12.06
N SER A 64 1.25 -0.34 12.61
CA SER A 64 2.07 -0.34 13.84
C SER A 64 1.38 -0.98 15.05
N SER A 65 0.04 -1.12 15.02
CA SER A 65 -0.71 -1.90 16.01
C SER A 65 -0.32 -3.38 16.04
N LEU A 66 0.08 -3.96 14.91
CA LEU A 66 0.64 -5.32 14.82
C LEU A 66 2.00 -5.42 15.51
N ALA A 67 2.87 -4.43 15.28
CA ALA A 67 4.22 -4.38 15.85
C ALA A 67 4.24 -4.06 17.35
N SER A 68 3.32 -3.21 17.81
CA SER A 68 3.28 -2.73 19.20
C SER A 68 2.47 -3.62 20.15
N ASN A 69 1.81 -4.67 19.64
CA ASN A 69 0.84 -5.50 20.38
C ASN A 69 -0.29 -4.70 21.06
N LYS A 70 -0.46 -3.42 20.71
CA LYS A 70 -1.50 -2.55 21.25
C LYS A 70 -2.82 -2.85 20.55
N ARG A 71 -3.72 -3.55 21.25
CA ARG A 71 -5.10 -3.73 20.79
C ARG A 71 -5.85 -2.41 20.92
N LYS A 72 -6.28 -1.85 19.80
CA LYS A 72 -7.24 -0.74 19.76
C LYS A 72 -8.60 -1.31 19.35
N ALA A 73 -9.64 -1.00 20.13
CA ALA A 73 -11.00 -1.45 19.83
C ALA A 73 -11.42 -0.99 18.42
N GLY A 74 -12.00 -1.91 17.64
CA GLY A 74 -12.48 -1.63 16.27
C GLY A 74 -11.40 -1.55 15.19
N ILE A 75 -10.13 -1.84 15.49
CA ILE A 75 -9.07 -1.94 14.49
C ILE A 75 -8.88 -3.41 14.09
N GLU A 76 -9.20 -3.71 12.84
CA GLU A 76 -8.87 -5.00 12.21
C GLU A 76 -7.58 -4.83 11.40
N PRO A 77 -6.45 -5.44 11.82
CA PRO A 77 -5.16 -5.28 11.14
C PRO A 77 -5.17 -5.78 9.69
N GLU A 78 -5.99 -6.79 9.39
CA GLU A 78 -6.18 -7.33 8.03
C GLU A 78 -6.66 -6.29 7.04
N ARG A 79 -7.58 -5.43 7.50
CA ARG A 79 -8.08 -4.33 6.68
C ARG A 79 -7.01 -3.28 6.42
N HIS A 80 -6.00 -3.18 7.29
CA HIS A 80 -4.90 -2.22 7.08
C HIS A 80 -3.96 -2.68 5.97
N ILE A 81 -3.67 -3.98 5.86
CA ILE A 81 -2.84 -4.51 4.77
C ILE A 81 -3.56 -4.34 3.43
N ALA A 82 -4.84 -4.71 3.34
CA ALA A 82 -5.65 -4.50 2.14
C ALA A 82 -5.72 -3.01 1.74
N LYS A 83 -5.91 -2.13 2.72
CA LYS A 83 -5.92 -0.68 2.49
C LYS A 83 -4.54 -0.16 2.05
N ALA A 84 -3.45 -0.65 2.64
CA ALA A 84 -2.08 -0.29 2.24
C ALA A 84 -1.81 -0.72 0.80
N LEU A 85 -2.19 -1.95 0.44
CA LEU A 85 -2.09 -2.45 -0.93
C LEU A 85 -2.89 -1.58 -1.91
N ALA A 86 -4.12 -1.20 -1.56
CA ALA A 86 -4.91 -0.33 -2.43
C ALA A 86 -4.28 1.06 -2.65
N TRP A 87 -3.66 1.64 -1.62
CA TRP A 87 -2.94 2.91 -1.75
C TRP A 87 -1.59 2.77 -2.44
N TRP A 88 -0.92 1.62 -2.33
CA TRP A 88 0.24 1.28 -3.14
C TRP A 88 -0.14 1.21 -4.63
N LEU A 89 -1.21 0.49 -4.99
CA LEU A 89 -1.74 0.45 -6.36
C LEU A 89 -2.12 1.85 -6.87
N THR A 90 -2.70 2.67 -6.00
CA THR A 90 -3.05 4.06 -6.32
C THR A 90 -1.82 4.92 -6.59
N LEU A 91 -0.76 4.77 -5.79
CA LEU A 91 0.52 5.45 -6.00
C LEU A 91 1.15 5.03 -7.32
N CYS A 92 1.19 3.73 -7.62
CA CYS A 92 1.70 3.22 -8.89
C CYS A 92 0.96 3.81 -10.09
N GLY A 93 -0.36 3.99 -9.98
CA GLY A 93 -1.17 4.60 -11.03
C GLY A 93 -0.92 6.08 -11.22
N LYS A 94 -0.68 6.80 -10.11
CA LYS A 94 -0.29 8.20 -10.19
C LYS A 94 1.08 8.40 -10.84
N LEU A 95 2.00 7.46 -10.63
CA LEU A 95 3.33 7.43 -11.23
C LEU A 95 3.33 6.92 -12.68
N GLY A 96 2.19 6.45 -13.20
CA GLY A 96 2.06 6.02 -14.59
C GLY A 96 2.69 4.64 -14.87
N ILE A 97 2.81 3.77 -13.87
CA ILE A 97 3.26 2.39 -14.08
C ILE A 97 2.26 1.67 -14.99
N LYS A 98 2.74 1.05 -16.07
CA LYS A 98 1.86 0.42 -17.07
C LYS A 98 1.21 -0.86 -16.54
N SER A 99 2.01 -1.71 -15.91
CA SER A 99 1.60 -2.97 -15.29
C SER A 99 2.35 -3.13 -13.98
N VAL A 100 1.61 -3.32 -12.89
CA VAL A 100 2.23 -3.63 -11.59
C VAL A 100 2.65 -5.09 -11.53
N GLU A 101 2.01 -5.97 -12.31
CA GLU A 101 2.44 -7.36 -12.46
C GLU A 101 3.81 -7.49 -13.13
N GLU A 102 4.03 -6.77 -14.22
CA GLU A 102 5.34 -6.74 -14.91
C GLU A 102 6.41 -6.16 -13.98
N MET A 103 6.15 -5.01 -13.36
CA MET A 103 7.08 -4.37 -12.43
C MET A 103 7.50 -5.31 -11.28
N VAL A 104 6.54 -5.99 -10.64
CA VAL A 104 6.86 -6.92 -9.54
C VAL A 104 7.54 -8.18 -10.08
N TRP A 105 7.12 -8.70 -11.24
CA TRP A 105 7.72 -9.89 -11.86
C TRP A 105 9.16 -9.68 -12.29
N ASP A 106 9.48 -8.52 -12.87
CA ASP A 106 10.83 -8.18 -13.34
C ASP A 106 11.84 -8.21 -12.19
N LYS A 107 11.41 -7.84 -10.96
CA LYS A 107 12.24 -7.90 -9.76
C LYS A 107 12.17 -9.24 -9.01
N PHE A 108 11.00 -9.89 -8.99
CA PHE A 108 10.75 -11.10 -8.21
C PHE A 108 10.17 -12.26 -9.04
N PRO A 109 10.92 -12.83 -9.99
CA PRO A 109 10.48 -13.97 -10.80
C PRO A 109 10.65 -15.29 -10.02
N HIS A 110 9.88 -15.48 -8.93
CA HIS A 110 10.05 -16.53 -7.91
C HIS A 110 11.49 -16.69 -7.41
N ALA A 111 12.21 -15.59 -7.27
CA ALA A 111 13.57 -15.59 -6.76
C ALA A 111 13.85 -14.28 -6.03
N CYS A 112 14.73 -14.33 -5.04
CA CYS A 112 15.24 -13.13 -4.40
C CYS A 112 16.09 -12.32 -5.40
N PRO A 113 15.91 -11.00 -5.54
CA PRO A 113 16.59 -10.18 -6.55
C PRO A 113 18.12 -10.12 -6.36
N TYR A 114 18.60 -10.39 -5.13
CA TYR A 114 20.02 -10.35 -4.80
C TYR A 114 20.65 -11.75 -4.88
N CYS A 115 20.26 -12.70 -4.01
CA CYS A 115 20.88 -14.04 -4.05
C CYS A 115 20.45 -14.87 -5.28
N GLN A 116 19.36 -14.51 -5.97
CA GLN A 116 18.80 -15.20 -7.14
C GLN A 116 18.34 -16.63 -6.86
N GLN A 117 18.15 -16.97 -5.58
CA GLN A 117 17.63 -18.26 -5.15
C GLN A 117 16.10 -18.21 -5.00
N GLY A 118 15.46 -19.36 -5.22
CA GLY A 118 14.02 -19.53 -5.04
C GLY A 118 13.55 -19.42 -3.60
N VAL A 119 14.44 -19.70 -2.64
CA VAL A 119 14.29 -19.38 -1.22
C VAL A 119 15.47 -18.48 -0.85
N HIS A 120 15.20 -17.35 -0.22
CA HIS A 120 16.21 -16.37 0.17
C HIS A 120 17.26 -16.99 1.10
N ASN A 121 18.52 -16.61 0.87
CA ASN A 121 19.65 -16.98 1.70
C ASN A 121 20.39 -15.70 2.11
N GLN A 122 20.45 -15.46 3.42
CA GLN A 122 20.98 -14.23 3.98
C GLN A 122 22.49 -14.08 3.76
N ASP A 123 23.25 -15.17 3.84
CA ASP A 123 24.71 -15.14 3.71
C ASP A 123 25.11 -14.77 2.28
N ILE A 124 24.48 -15.41 1.29
CA ILE A 124 24.71 -15.14 -0.13
C ILE A 124 24.27 -13.71 -0.50
N CYS A 125 23.12 -13.27 0.02
CA CYS A 125 22.66 -11.90 -0.20
C CYS A 125 23.62 -10.87 0.39
N SER A 126 24.07 -11.06 1.63
CA SER A 126 25.01 -10.16 2.30
C SER A 126 26.33 -10.08 1.53
N GLN A 127 26.83 -11.23 1.05
CA GLN A 127 28.04 -11.27 0.24
C GLN A 127 27.87 -10.49 -1.08
N LYS A 128 26.83 -10.78 -1.87
CA LYS A 128 26.60 -10.09 -3.16
C LYS A 128 26.40 -8.58 -2.99
N LYS A 129 25.72 -8.17 -1.91
CA LYS A 129 25.57 -6.74 -1.55
C LYS A 129 26.92 -6.10 -1.22
N ALA A 130 27.80 -6.79 -0.47
CA ALA A 130 29.13 -6.31 -0.13
C ALA A 130 30.05 -6.18 -1.37
N GLU A 131 29.85 -7.03 -2.38
CA GLU A 131 30.53 -6.95 -3.67
C GLU A 131 30.06 -5.75 -4.53
N GLY A 132 29.06 -4.98 -4.07
CA GLY A 132 28.55 -3.80 -4.78
C GLY A 132 27.79 -4.14 -6.06
N THR A 133 27.52 -5.42 -6.29
CA THR A 133 26.70 -5.88 -7.41
C THR A 133 25.24 -5.57 -7.05
N GLY A 134 24.71 -4.49 -7.60
CA GLY A 134 23.28 -4.19 -7.50
C GLY A 134 22.42 -5.32 -8.07
N VAL A 135 21.12 -5.12 -8.16
CA VAL A 135 20.20 -6.12 -8.72
C VAL A 135 20.58 -6.41 -10.18
N SER A 136 20.83 -7.69 -10.49
CA SER A 136 21.10 -8.13 -11.87
C SER A 136 19.78 -8.40 -12.61
N TRP A 137 19.22 -7.34 -13.20
CA TRP A 137 17.96 -7.39 -13.94
C TRP A 137 17.95 -8.39 -15.10
N GLU A 138 19.07 -8.54 -15.81
CA GLU A 138 19.19 -9.51 -16.91
C GLU A 138 19.03 -10.96 -16.41
N THR A 139 19.68 -11.29 -15.29
CA THR A 139 19.56 -12.63 -14.70
C THR A 139 18.13 -12.91 -14.24
N LEU A 140 17.47 -11.92 -13.63
CA LEU A 140 16.08 -12.04 -13.20
C LEU A 140 15.15 -12.23 -14.39
N ALA A 141 15.30 -11.44 -15.45
CA ALA A 141 14.54 -11.60 -16.69
C ALA A 141 14.69 -13.02 -17.26
N GLN A 142 15.91 -13.58 -17.23
CA GLN A 142 16.15 -14.95 -17.69
C GLN A 142 15.51 -16.01 -16.79
N LEU A 143 15.51 -15.82 -15.47
CA LEU A 143 14.77 -16.68 -14.52
C LEU A 143 13.26 -16.59 -14.73
N GLY A 144 12.74 -15.41 -15.08
CA GLY A 144 11.31 -15.20 -15.34
C GLY A 144 10.81 -15.95 -16.58
N LYS A 145 11.64 -16.17 -17.60
CA LYS A 145 11.26 -16.91 -18.81
C LYS A 145 10.96 -18.39 -18.57
N THR A 146 11.47 -18.97 -17.48
CA THR A 146 11.33 -20.41 -17.18
C THR A 146 10.27 -20.69 -16.11
N LYS A 147 9.58 -19.66 -15.63
CA LYS A 147 8.60 -19.77 -14.53
C LYS A 147 7.29 -19.13 -14.91
N GLU A 148 6.22 -19.59 -14.28
CA GLU A 148 4.88 -19.02 -14.47
C GLU A 148 4.66 -17.84 -13.54
N ARG A 149 4.21 -16.71 -14.11
CA ARG A 149 3.84 -15.52 -13.34
C ARG A 149 2.56 -15.78 -12.53
N PRO A 150 2.48 -15.35 -11.25
CA PRO A 150 1.26 -15.52 -10.46
C PRO A 150 0.05 -14.83 -11.11
N ALA A 151 -1.06 -15.56 -11.21
CA ALA A 151 -2.26 -15.09 -11.92
C ALA A 151 -3.21 -14.21 -11.08
N ARG A 152 -3.11 -14.25 -9.75
CA ARG A 152 -4.01 -13.55 -8.81
C ARG A 152 -3.28 -13.16 -7.52
N LEU A 153 -3.86 -12.25 -6.74
CA LEU A 153 -3.24 -11.70 -5.52
C LEU A 153 -2.83 -12.80 -4.53
N SER A 154 -3.67 -13.82 -4.34
CA SER A 154 -3.33 -14.91 -3.44
C SER A 154 -2.06 -15.64 -3.87
N ALA A 155 -1.88 -15.85 -5.19
CA ALA A 155 -0.72 -16.52 -5.76
C ALA A 155 0.55 -15.66 -5.64
N TRP A 156 0.43 -14.34 -5.77
CA TRP A 156 1.54 -13.42 -5.49
C TRP A 156 1.99 -13.53 -4.04
N GLN A 157 1.06 -13.54 -3.07
CA GLN A 157 1.40 -13.72 -1.67
C GLN A 157 2.09 -15.07 -1.41
N THR A 158 1.60 -16.16 -2.03
CA THR A 158 2.23 -17.49 -1.96
C THR A 158 3.64 -17.49 -2.55
N MET A 159 3.87 -16.84 -3.69
CA MET A 159 5.20 -16.69 -4.27
C MET A 159 6.16 -16.02 -3.27
N PHE A 160 5.75 -14.90 -2.66
CA PHE A 160 6.59 -14.22 -1.66
C PHE A 160 6.81 -15.07 -0.41
N GLN A 161 5.87 -15.94 -0.02
CA GLN A 161 6.10 -16.92 1.05
C GLN A 161 7.18 -17.95 0.68
N GLN A 162 7.29 -18.31 -0.60
CA GLN A 162 8.31 -19.25 -1.07
C GLN A 162 9.69 -18.58 -1.09
N ILE A 163 9.77 -17.33 -1.58
CA ILE A 163 11.02 -16.57 -1.59
C ILE A 163 11.46 -16.21 -0.17
N TYR A 164 10.55 -15.70 0.65
CA TYR A 164 10.81 -15.24 2.02
C TYR A 164 9.90 -15.98 3.01
N PRO A 165 10.30 -17.17 3.50
CA PRO A 165 9.45 -17.92 4.39
C PRO A 165 9.25 -17.23 5.74
N ALA A 166 8.01 -16.85 6.05
CA ALA A 166 7.65 -16.34 7.37
C ALA A 166 7.65 -17.43 8.44
N GLY A 167 8.26 -17.14 9.60
CA GLY A 167 8.35 -18.06 10.74
C GLY A 167 7.19 -17.96 11.75
N GLN A 168 6.88 -19.04 12.48
CA GLN A 168 5.87 -19.03 13.55
C GLN A 168 6.24 -18.06 14.69
N THR A 169 7.52 -18.00 15.01
CA THR A 169 8.09 -17.16 16.08
C THR A 169 8.53 -15.79 15.58
N GLU A 170 8.29 -15.46 14.30
CA GLU A 170 8.70 -14.19 13.74
C GLU A 170 7.83 -13.06 14.30
N GLU A 171 8.45 -11.99 14.77
CA GLU A 171 7.76 -10.83 15.33
C GLU A 171 7.50 -9.77 14.26
N TYR A 172 6.39 -9.04 14.37
CA TYR A 172 6.05 -7.99 13.41
C TYR A 172 7.00 -6.80 13.46
N GLY A 173 7.64 -6.53 14.60
CA GLY A 173 8.50 -5.36 14.82
C GLY A 173 9.63 -5.23 13.79
N PRO A 174 10.53 -6.23 13.67
CA PRO A 174 11.59 -6.22 12.66
C PRO A 174 11.08 -6.07 11.22
N SER A 175 10.03 -6.79 10.85
CA SER A 175 9.47 -6.75 9.50
C SER A 175 8.77 -5.41 9.19
N PHE A 176 8.21 -4.76 10.21
CA PHE A 176 7.69 -3.39 10.11
C PHE A 176 8.80 -2.35 9.98
N ALA A 177 9.93 -2.54 10.67
CA ALA A 177 11.10 -1.68 10.51
C ALA A 177 11.66 -1.77 9.08
N ARG A 178 11.74 -2.99 8.51
CA ARG A 178 12.11 -3.20 7.11
C ARG A 178 11.12 -2.55 6.14
N LEU A 179 9.82 -2.72 6.33
CA LEU A 179 8.83 -2.00 5.51
C LEU A 179 9.00 -0.46 5.60
N THR A 180 9.38 0.06 6.77
CA THR A 180 9.64 1.50 6.95
C THR A 180 10.89 1.95 6.22
N GLU A 181 11.94 1.11 6.19
CA GLU A 181 13.14 1.32 5.38
C GLU A 181 12.78 1.42 3.89
N GLU A 182 12.04 0.44 3.35
CA GLU A 182 11.61 0.48 1.94
C GLU A 182 10.69 1.67 1.63
N LEU A 183 9.90 2.14 2.60
CA LEU A 183 9.14 3.38 2.44
C LEU A 183 10.04 4.61 2.34
N GLY A 184 11.18 4.63 3.04
CA GLY A 184 12.18 5.68 2.91
C GLY A 184 12.82 5.69 1.52
N GLU A 185 13.18 4.51 1.01
CA GLU A 185 13.73 4.34 -0.35
C GLU A 185 12.69 4.75 -1.41
N LEU A 186 11.44 4.33 -1.25
CA LEU A 186 10.34 4.76 -2.13
C LEU A 186 10.08 6.27 -2.03
N ALA A 187 10.22 6.89 -0.85
CA ALA A 187 10.08 8.34 -0.68
C ALA A 187 11.14 9.10 -1.49
N GLU A 188 12.38 8.62 -1.46
CA GLU A 188 13.46 9.16 -2.29
C GLU A 188 13.12 9.01 -3.77
N ALA A 189 12.75 7.80 -4.21
CA ALA A 189 12.37 7.53 -5.59
C ALA A 189 11.22 8.42 -6.07
N VAL A 190 10.20 8.68 -5.22
CA VAL A 190 9.11 9.62 -5.51
C VAL A 190 9.62 11.05 -5.65
N ARG A 191 10.48 11.50 -4.73
CA ARG A 191 11.04 12.85 -4.72
C ARG A 191 11.87 13.14 -5.97
N ILE A 192 12.62 12.14 -6.46
CA ILE A 192 13.51 12.29 -7.62
C ILE A 192 12.91 11.78 -8.95
N PHE A 193 11.67 11.30 -8.94
CA PHE A 193 11.04 10.60 -10.07
C PHE A 193 11.18 11.29 -11.43
N LYS A 194 11.10 12.64 -11.46
CA LYS A 194 11.23 13.41 -12.72
C LYS A 194 12.63 13.31 -13.33
N ALA A 195 13.66 13.14 -12.51
CA ALA A 195 15.04 12.99 -12.95
C ALA A 195 15.39 11.52 -13.17
N GLU A 196 15.02 10.66 -12.21
CA GLU A 196 15.43 9.25 -12.17
C GLU A 196 14.21 8.32 -11.98
N PRO A 197 13.36 8.13 -13.00
CA PRO A 197 12.13 7.37 -12.86
C PRO A 197 12.35 5.87 -12.61
N GLY A 198 13.53 5.34 -12.95
CA GLY A 198 13.85 3.92 -12.82
C GLY A 198 13.78 3.40 -11.37
N TYR A 199 14.14 4.22 -10.38
CA TYR A 199 14.12 3.82 -8.97
C TYR A 199 12.72 3.42 -8.50
N ILE A 200 11.67 4.04 -9.03
CA ILE A 200 10.29 3.69 -8.65
C ILE A 200 9.97 2.22 -8.92
N LEU A 201 10.47 1.64 -10.02
CA LEU A 201 10.20 0.25 -10.36
C LEU A 201 10.77 -0.72 -9.31
N SER A 202 11.97 -0.39 -8.82
CA SER A 202 12.64 -1.14 -7.76
C SER A 202 11.92 -0.98 -6.42
N GLU A 203 11.74 0.27 -5.98
CA GLU A 203 11.31 0.54 -4.59
C GLU A 203 9.81 0.27 -4.38
N ALA A 204 8.98 0.47 -5.41
CA ALA A 204 7.58 0.09 -5.32
C ALA A 204 7.42 -1.43 -5.19
N ALA A 205 8.22 -2.22 -5.91
CA ALA A 205 8.17 -3.68 -5.82
C ALA A 205 8.62 -4.20 -4.44
N ASP A 206 9.59 -3.54 -3.78
CA ASP A 206 10.02 -3.90 -2.42
C ASP A 206 8.93 -3.63 -1.37
N VAL A 207 8.28 -2.47 -1.45
CA VAL A 207 7.12 -2.18 -0.58
C VAL A 207 6.03 -3.25 -0.75
N PHE A 208 5.75 -3.70 -1.98
CA PHE A 208 4.81 -4.79 -2.22
C PHE A 208 5.28 -6.10 -1.56
N ALA A 209 6.55 -6.47 -1.74
CA ALA A 209 7.14 -7.68 -1.17
C ALA A 209 6.98 -7.72 0.37
N TRP A 210 7.26 -6.61 1.05
CA TRP A 210 7.11 -6.52 2.51
C TRP A 210 5.67 -6.50 2.98
N LEU A 211 4.74 -5.92 2.22
CA LEU A 211 3.30 -6.06 2.51
C LEU A 211 2.86 -7.54 2.46
N MET A 212 3.33 -8.29 1.46
CA MET A 212 3.08 -9.73 1.36
C MET A 212 3.72 -10.49 2.52
N HIS A 213 4.97 -10.16 2.89
CA HIS A 213 5.68 -10.79 4.00
C HIS A 213 4.96 -10.60 5.34
N ILE A 214 4.51 -9.38 5.65
CA ILE A 214 3.75 -9.12 6.87
C ILE A 214 2.43 -9.91 6.92
N GLN A 215 1.73 -10.02 5.79
CA GLN A 215 0.54 -10.87 5.71
C GLN A 215 0.89 -12.36 5.90
N ASN A 216 2.03 -12.80 5.36
CA ASN A 216 2.53 -14.17 5.53
C ASN A 216 2.90 -14.50 6.98
N ILE A 217 3.46 -13.56 7.75
CA ILE A 217 3.66 -13.72 9.20
C ILE A 217 2.31 -13.95 9.89
N ARG A 218 1.29 -13.16 9.54
CA ARG A 218 -0.06 -13.31 10.10
C ARG A 218 -0.67 -14.67 9.77
N ASP A 219 -0.66 -15.06 8.51
CA ASP A 219 -1.20 -16.35 8.06
C ASP A 219 -0.47 -17.51 8.75
N THR A 220 0.85 -17.39 8.93
CA THR A 220 1.67 -18.36 9.64
C THR A 220 1.25 -18.46 11.12
N LYS A 221 1.20 -17.35 11.86
CA LYS A 221 0.78 -17.33 13.28
C LYS A 221 -0.65 -17.84 13.51
N GLN A 222 -1.52 -17.74 12.50
CA GLN A 222 -2.88 -18.29 12.55
C GLN A 222 -2.99 -19.76 12.16
N GLY A 223 -1.87 -20.41 11.84
CA GLY A 223 -1.87 -21.82 11.41
C GLY A 223 -2.47 -22.04 10.02
N VAL A 224 -2.54 -21.00 9.18
CA VAL A 224 -3.05 -21.14 7.82
C VAL A 224 -2.07 -21.99 7.00
N SER A 225 -2.60 -23.07 6.41
CA SER A 225 -1.83 -23.97 5.56
C SER A 225 -1.23 -23.23 4.36
N ALA A 226 -0.08 -23.68 3.87
CA ALA A 226 0.61 -23.05 2.74
C ALA A 226 -0.31 -22.90 1.50
N SER A 227 -1.17 -23.89 1.25
CA SER A 227 -2.14 -23.89 0.13
C SER A 227 -3.25 -22.85 0.23
N GLN A 228 -3.49 -22.31 1.43
CA GLN A 228 -4.58 -21.37 1.71
C GLN A 228 -4.08 -19.92 1.94
N ARG A 229 -2.77 -19.71 2.04
CA ARG A 229 -2.18 -18.37 2.19
C ARG A 229 -2.56 -17.52 0.99
N GLY A 230 -2.80 -16.23 1.23
CA GLY A 230 -3.30 -15.33 0.19
C GLY A 230 -4.82 -15.19 0.12
N ASN A 231 -5.56 -16.26 0.41
CA ASN A 231 -7.02 -16.24 0.26
C ASN A 231 -7.70 -15.22 1.20
N ALA A 232 -7.17 -15.04 2.42
CA ALA A 232 -7.72 -14.09 3.39
C ALA A 232 -7.54 -12.64 2.91
N LEU A 233 -6.35 -12.27 2.44
CA LEU A 233 -6.09 -10.94 1.92
C LEU A 233 -6.92 -10.63 0.67
N GLU A 234 -6.97 -11.58 -0.27
CA GLU A 234 -7.77 -11.46 -1.49
C GLU A 234 -9.28 -11.32 -1.19
N LYS A 235 -9.78 -12.03 -0.17
CA LYS A 235 -11.14 -11.88 0.35
C LYS A 235 -11.38 -10.47 0.89
N VAL A 236 -10.50 -9.97 1.77
CA VAL A 236 -10.63 -8.63 2.36
C VAL A 236 -10.55 -7.55 1.27
N MET A 237 -9.67 -7.70 0.28
CA MET A 237 -9.62 -6.82 -0.89
C MET A 237 -10.95 -6.81 -1.65
N SER A 238 -11.55 -7.99 -1.87
CA SER A 238 -12.86 -8.16 -2.53
C SER A 238 -14.00 -7.52 -1.77
N GLU A 239 -13.98 -7.57 -0.45
CA GLU A 239 -14.98 -6.93 0.40
C GLU A 239 -14.81 -5.41 0.45
N ALA A 240 -13.56 -4.92 0.52
CA ALA A 240 -13.26 -3.50 0.67
C ALA A 240 -13.36 -2.73 -0.66
N TYR A 241 -13.07 -3.38 -1.79
CA TYR A 241 -13.00 -2.76 -3.11
C TYR A 241 -13.79 -3.55 -4.18
N PRO A 242 -15.13 -3.72 -4.02
CA PRO A 242 -15.92 -4.64 -4.83
C PRO A 242 -16.25 -4.13 -6.25
N THR A 243 -15.38 -3.35 -6.90
CA THR A 243 -15.53 -2.63 -8.21
C THR A 243 -16.10 -1.19 -8.17
N GLY A 244 -16.07 -0.54 -7.01
CA GLY A 244 -16.42 0.87 -6.88
C GLY A 244 -16.03 1.46 -5.53
N CYS A 245 -16.30 2.75 -5.34
CA CYS A 245 -15.98 3.44 -4.10
C CYS A 245 -16.84 2.90 -2.95
N PRO A 246 -16.25 2.43 -1.83
CA PRO A 246 -17.00 1.84 -0.72
C PRO A 246 -17.88 2.85 0.04
N ASP A 247 -17.74 4.14 -0.24
CA ASP A 247 -18.47 5.22 0.44
C ASP A 247 -19.68 5.72 -0.35
N CYS A 248 -19.52 5.92 -1.67
CA CYS A 248 -20.59 6.42 -2.53
C CYS A 248 -21.15 5.36 -3.50
N ASN A 249 -20.59 4.15 -3.51
CA ASN A 249 -20.94 3.03 -4.37
C ASN A 249 -20.86 3.31 -5.89
N GLN A 250 -20.21 4.40 -6.29
CA GLN A 250 -19.99 4.75 -7.68
C GLN A 250 -18.71 4.08 -8.20
N THR A 251 -18.72 3.67 -9.47
CA THR A 251 -17.53 3.13 -10.15
C THR A 251 -16.42 4.16 -10.29
N VAL A 252 -16.76 5.46 -10.32
CA VAL A 252 -15.83 6.57 -10.19
C VAL A 252 -16.28 7.42 -9.00
N CYS A 253 -15.39 7.65 -8.05
CA CYS A 253 -15.73 8.20 -6.75
C CYS A 253 -16.29 9.64 -6.81
N ALA A 254 -17.51 9.81 -6.30
CA ALA A 254 -18.20 11.09 -6.16
C ALA A 254 -18.08 11.71 -4.75
N CYS A 255 -17.35 11.08 -3.83
CA CYS A 255 -17.16 11.57 -2.47
C CYS A 255 -16.39 12.90 -2.41
N PRO A 256 -16.56 13.71 -1.34
CA PRO A 256 -15.68 14.86 -1.12
C PRO A 256 -14.20 14.42 -1.01
N PRO A 257 -13.23 15.29 -1.33
CA PRO A 257 -11.81 14.95 -1.29
C PRO A 257 -11.33 14.43 0.07
N ILE A 258 -11.91 14.94 1.16
CA ILE A 258 -11.69 14.46 2.52
C ILE A 258 -13.05 14.05 3.08
N LEU A 259 -13.16 12.81 3.50
CA LEU A 259 -14.37 12.32 4.15
C LEU A 259 -14.34 12.74 5.63
N PRO A 260 -15.46 13.21 6.21
CA PRO A 260 -15.48 13.59 7.63
C PRO A 260 -14.99 12.47 8.56
N LYS A 261 -15.32 11.21 8.25
CA LYS A 261 -14.86 10.04 9.01
C LYS A 261 -13.36 9.76 8.95
N THR A 262 -12.60 10.44 8.09
CA THR A 262 -11.15 10.25 7.97
C THR A 262 -10.34 11.31 8.72
N ILE A 263 -10.97 12.39 9.17
CA ILE A 263 -10.33 13.47 9.92
C ILE A 263 -10.08 12.99 11.36
N GLY A 264 -8.88 13.25 11.90
CA GLY A 264 -8.56 12.99 13.31
C GLY A 264 -8.47 11.51 13.73
N ARG A 265 -8.43 10.56 12.79
CA ARG A 265 -8.36 9.12 13.11
C ARG A 265 -7.08 8.70 13.84
N ILE A 266 -5.99 9.40 13.56
CA ILE A 266 -4.64 9.10 14.05
C ILE A 266 -4.04 10.31 14.77
N ALA A 267 -4.33 11.52 14.27
CA ALA A 267 -3.89 12.76 14.89
C ALA A 267 -4.71 13.09 16.14
N HIS A 268 -4.08 13.70 17.14
CA HIS A 268 -4.75 14.22 18.32
C HIS A 268 -5.14 15.69 18.10
N GLU A 269 -6.32 16.07 18.59
CA GLU A 269 -6.78 17.45 18.51
C GLU A 269 -5.98 18.37 19.45
N VAL A 270 -5.82 19.62 19.03
CA VAL A 270 -5.34 20.72 19.87
C VAL A 270 -6.51 21.59 20.31
N PRO A 271 -6.41 22.32 21.43
CA PRO A 271 -7.46 23.22 21.88
C PRO A 271 -7.92 24.19 20.78
N LYS A 272 -9.25 24.39 20.71
CA LYS A 272 -9.89 25.30 19.75
C LYS A 272 -9.25 26.69 19.83
N GLY A 273 -8.88 27.26 18.68
CA GLY A 273 -8.19 28.55 18.56
C GLY A 273 -6.68 28.43 18.29
N ARG A 274 -5.99 27.49 18.94
CA ARG A 274 -4.53 27.29 18.74
C ARG A 274 -4.19 26.80 17.33
N GLY A 275 -5.07 26.02 16.72
CA GLY A 275 -4.91 25.53 15.35
C GLY A 275 -5.29 26.51 14.24
N SER A 276 -5.47 27.80 14.54
CA SER A 276 -5.86 28.80 13.54
C SER A 276 -4.65 29.56 12.96
N PHE A 277 -4.87 30.27 11.85
CA PHE A 277 -3.94 31.24 11.26
C PHE A 277 -4.21 32.69 11.77
N GLY A 278 -5.11 32.85 12.74
CA GLY A 278 -5.46 34.15 13.33
C GLY A 278 -4.45 34.62 14.37
N ALA A 279 -4.70 35.78 14.99
CA ALA A 279 -3.80 36.38 15.99
C ALA A 279 -3.54 35.46 17.21
N GLU A 280 -4.54 34.69 17.63
CA GLU A 280 -4.46 33.72 18.73
C GLU A 280 -3.98 32.32 18.27
N GLY A 281 -3.74 32.17 16.97
CA GLY A 281 -3.34 30.94 16.32
C GLY A 281 -1.84 30.67 16.40
N ARG A 282 -1.45 29.41 16.18
CA ARG A 282 -0.03 28.99 16.15
C ARG A 282 0.53 28.83 14.75
N PHE A 283 -0.27 29.03 13.71
CA PHE A 283 0.18 28.99 12.33
C PHE A 283 0.34 30.40 11.76
N MET A 284 1.48 30.65 11.10
CA MET A 284 1.66 31.86 10.32
C MET A 284 1.11 31.66 8.90
N PRO A 285 0.38 32.62 8.32
CA PRO A 285 0.06 32.59 6.90
C PRO A 285 1.36 32.73 6.07
N PRO A 286 1.40 32.22 4.82
CA PRO A 286 2.62 32.17 4.02
C PRO A 286 3.34 33.51 3.86
N ASP A 287 2.60 34.62 3.69
CA ASP A 287 3.16 35.96 3.54
C ASP A 287 3.90 36.43 4.80
N LYS A 288 3.37 36.13 5.99
CA LYS A 288 4.03 36.43 7.27
C LYS A 288 5.21 35.50 7.51
N ALA A 289 5.09 34.22 7.16
CA ALA A 289 6.18 33.26 7.27
C ALA A 289 7.37 33.67 6.37
N SER A 290 7.10 34.06 5.11
CA SER A 290 8.14 34.56 4.21
C SER A 290 8.87 35.77 4.79
N LYS A 291 8.14 36.76 5.32
CA LYS A 291 8.78 37.89 5.99
C LYS A 291 9.60 37.46 7.20
N PHE A 292 9.05 36.60 8.06
CA PHE A 292 9.72 36.13 9.27
C PHE A 292 11.05 35.40 8.98
N PHE A 293 11.09 34.53 7.96
CA PHE A 293 12.29 33.75 7.63
C PHE A 293 13.28 34.48 6.69
N LEU A 294 12.88 35.59 6.07
CA LEU A 294 13.72 36.37 5.16
C LEU A 294 14.20 37.71 5.76
N LEU A 295 13.92 37.95 7.04
CA LEU A 295 14.48 39.08 7.79
C LEU A 295 15.80 38.64 8.43
N ASP A 296 16.87 39.37 8.13
CA ASP A 296 18.20 39.25 8.75
C ASP A 296 18.19 39.54 10.26
#